data_AF-A0A2E7CU51-F1
#
_entry.id   AF-A0A2E7CU51-F1
#
_cell.length_a   1.000
_cell.length_b   1.000
_cell.length_c   1.000
_cell.angle_alpha   90.00
_cell.angle_beta   90.00
_cell.angle_gamma   90.00
#
_symmetry.space_group_name_H-M   'P 1'
#
loop_
_entity.id
_entity.type
_entity.pdbx_description
1 polymer ?
#
loop_
_entity_poly.entity_id
_entity_poly.type
_entity_poly.pdbx_seq_one_letter_code
_entity_poly.pdbx_strand_id
1 'polypeptide(L)'
;MISCSNNLEPNETLLESNCNCTDLILDESYNHFFLDDRTLPFTGTCYQYFKNGKISISKQFQEGKMEGEMIRYNKNGTIKSVMNFQQNKINGKAIIYDSFGKDSIIIHYKNGKQVNKEVN
;
A
#
# COMPACT_ATOMS: atom_id res chain seq x y z
N MET A 1 -1.14 -13.17 -14.90
CA MET A 1 -1.64 -12.16 -13.94
C MET A 1 -1.80 -12.88 -12.62
N ILE A 2 -1.21 -12.38 -11.53
CA ILE A 2 -1.48 -12.93 -10.20
C ILE A 2 -2.85 -12.37 -9.81
N SER A 3 -3.90 -13.14 -10.07
CA SER A 3 -5.22 -12.89 -9.49
C SER A 3 -5.12 -13.17 -8.00
N CYS A 4 -5.74 -12.31 -7.17
CA CYS A 4 -5.94 -12.58 -5.76
C CYS A 4 -6.45 -14.01 -5.57
N SER A 5 -5.58 -14.91 -5.13
CA SER A 5 -5.93 -16.31 -4.91
C SER A 5 -6.13 -16.46 -3.42
N ASN A 6 -7.40 -16.58 -3.01
CA ASN A 6 -7.77 -17.06 -1.69
C ASN A 6 -7.41 -18.56 -1.63
N ASN A 7 -6.11 -18.87 -1.55
CA ASN A 7 -5.67 -20.20 -1.14
C ASN A 7 -5.85 -20.28 0.38
N LEU A 8 -7.08 -20.49 0.82
CA LEU A 8 -7.39 -20.89 2.18
C LEU A 8 -7.03 -22.38 2.33
N GLU A 9 -5.74 -22.67 2.46
CA GLU A 9 -5.28 -23.92 3.03
C GLU A 9 -5.47 -23.86 4.56
N PRO A 10 -6.10 -24.86 5.21
CA PRO A 10 -6.58 -24.79 6.60
C PRO A 10 -5.46 -24.72 7.66
N ASN A 11 -4.19 -24.67 7.26
CA ASN A 11 -3.03 -24.64 8.15
C ASN A 11 -1.92 -23.67 7.72
N GLU A 12 -2.17 -22.75 6.77
CA GLU A 12 -1.23 -21.69 6.45
C GLU A 12 -1.52 -20.43 7.27
N THR A 13 -0.59 -20.09 8.16
CA THR A 13 -0.51 -18.82 8.89
C THR A 13 -0.80 -17.67 7.92
N LEU A 14 -1.96 -16.98 8.06
CA LEU A 14 -2.41 -15.81 7.29
C LEU A 14 -1.53 -15.54 6.06
N LEU A 15 -1.65 -16.39 5.04
CA LEU A 15 -0.81 -16.34 3.86
C LEU A 15 -0.90 -14.91 3.32
N GLU A 16 0.21 -14.18 3.35
CA GLU A 16 0.31 -12.81 2.85
C GLU A 16 -0.21 -12.79 1.41
N SER A 17 -1.49 -12.40 1.27
CA SER A 17 -2.21 -12.49 0.02
C SER A 17 -1.63 -11.46 -0.93
N ASN A 18 -0.68 -11.90 -1.76
CA ASN A 18 -0.01 -11.07 -2.76
C ASN A 18 -1.00 -10.72 -3.88
N CYS A 19 -1.84 -9.72 -3.63
CA CYS A 19 -2.92 -9.29 -4.51
C CYS A 19 -2.48 -8.21 -5.48
N ASN A 20 -3.02 -8.16 -6.69
CA ASN A 20 -2.88 -6.95 -7.50
C ASN A 20 -3.83 -5.87 -6.96
N CYS A 21 -3.32 -4.66 -6.67
CA CYS A 21 -4.15 -3.58 -6.15
C CYS A 21 -5.29 -3.17 -7.08
N THR A 22 -5.20 -3.47 -8.38
CA THR A 22 -6.30 -3.20 -9.33
C THR A 22 -7.49 -4.13 -9.18
N ASP A 23 -7.31 -5.24 -8.47
CA ASP A 23 -8.34 -6.26 -8.27
C ASP A 23 -9.18 -5.96 -7.02
N LEU A 24 -8.74 -5.02 -6.17
CA LEU A 24 -9.48 -4.59 -4.99
C LEU A 24 -10.65 -3.68 -5.37
N ILE A 25 -11.83 -3.97 -4.82
CA ILE A 25 -13.05 -3.20 -5.01
C ILE A 25 -13.20 -2.20 -3.86
N LEU A 26 -13.20 -0.90 -4.15
CA LEU A 26 -13.51 0.14 -3.17
C LEU A 26 -15.04 0.32 -3.06
N ASP A 27 -15.59 0.11 -1.87
CA ASP A 27 -16.92 0.63 -1.52
C ASP A 27 -16.77 2.03 -0.92
N GLU A 28 -17.19 3.05 -1.66
CA GLU A 28 -17.10 4.45 -1.23
C GLU A 28 -18.05 4.79 -0.08
N SER A 29 -19.14 4.05 0.10
CA SER A 29 -20.13 4.29 1.18
C SER A 29 -19.51 4.01 2.55
N TYR A 30 -18.68 2.96 2.61
CA TYR A 30 -17.98 2.55 3.83
C TYR A 30 -16.52 2.96 3.83
N ASN A 31 -15.96 3.37 2.70
CA ASN A 31 -14.52 3.58 2.49
C ASN A 31 -13.71 2.32 2.85
N HIS A 32 -14.10 1.17 2.32
CA HIS A 32 -13.43 -0.12 2.52
C HIS A 32 -13.10 -0.79 1.18
N PHE A 33 -12.00 -1.53 1.15
CA PHE A 33 -11.51 -2.33 0.03
C PHE A 33 -11.83 -3.81 0.25
N PHE A 34 -12.34 -4.47 -0.78
CA PHE A 34 -12.80 -5.87 -0.75
C PHE A 34 -12.16 -6.69 -1.88
N LEU A 35 -12.09 -8.01 -1.71
CA LEU A 35 -11.58 -8.95 -2.73
C LEU A 35 -12.63 -9.37 -3.76
N ASP A 36 -13.84 -9.65 -3.28
CA ASP A 36 -15.00 -10.08 -4.04
C ASP A 36 -16.25 -9.45 -3.43
N ASP A 37 -17.27 -9.24 -4.30
CA ASP A 37 -18.69 -8.91 -4.05
C ASP A 37 -19.09 -8.08 -2.81
N ARG A 38 -18.14 -7.32 -2.23
CA ARG A 38 -18.23 -6.54 -0.99
C ARG A 38 -18.51 -7.36 0.28
N THR A 39 -18.24 -8.67 0.28
CA THR A 39 -18.52 -9.50 1.47
C THR A 39 -17.32 -9.69 2.38
N LEU A 40 -16.09 -9.69 1.83
CA LEU A 40 -14.86 -9.89 2.59
C LEU A 40 -13.91 -8.69 2.51
N PRO A 41 -13.77 -7.89 3.59
CA PRO A 41 -12.79 -6.81 3.65
C PRO A 41 -11.36 -7.34 3.46
N PHE A 42 -10.58 -6.66 2.65
CA PHE A 42 -9.22 -7.09 2.36
C PHE A 42 -8.28 -6.80 3.54
N THR A 43 -7.58 -7.84 4.00
CA THR A 43 -6.44 -7.75 4.92
C THR A 43 -5.24 -8.39 4.23
N GLY A 44 -4.15 -7.64 4.11
CA GLY A 44 -2.94 -8.08 3.40
C GLY A 44 -2.22 -6.96 2.66
N THR A 45 -1.26 -7.34 1.81
CA THR A 45 -0.51 -6.41 0.98
C THR A 45 -0.89 -6.58 -0.48
N CYS A 46 -1.33 -5.49 -1.12
CA CYS A 46 -1.50 -5.48 -2.57
C CYS A 46 -0.30 -4.83 -3.26
N TYR A 47 -0.07 -5.22 -4.51
CA TYR A 47 1.02 -4.76 -5.36
C TYR A 47 0.51 -4.22 -6.69
N GLN A 48 1.22 -3.25 -7.24
CA GLN A 48 1.11 -2.87 -8.64
C GLN A 48 2.46 -3.09 -9.31
N TYR A 49 2.44 -3.30 -10.62
CA TYR A 49 3.64 -3.63 -11.38
C TYR A 49 3.87 -2.64 -12.52
N PHE A 50 5.13 -2.38 -12.83
CA PHE A 50 5.55 -1.75 -14.07
C PHE A 50 5.30 -2.70 -15.26
N LYS A 51 5.33 -2.15 -16.48
CA LYS A 51 5.22 -2.95 -17.72
C LYS A 51 6.28 -4.05 -17.84
N ASN A 52 7.42 -3.91 -17.18
CA ASN A 52 8.50 -4.91 -17.15
C ASN A 52 8.31 -5.98 -16.07
N GLY A 53 7.17 -6.00 -15.36
CA GLY A 53 6.86 -6.97 -14.32
C GLY A 53 7.45 -6.67 -12.93
N LYS A 54 8.29 -5.63 -12.78
CA LYS A 54 8.80 -5.23 -11.45
C LYS A 54 7.72 -4.51 -10.66
N ILE A 55 7.73 -4.65 -9.33
CA ILE A 55 6.81 -3.94 -8.44
C ILE A 55 7.02 -2.42 -8.60
N SER A 56 5.93 -1.69 -8.77
CA SER A 56 5.88 -0.23 -8.81
C SER A 56 5.33 0.35 -7.52
N ILE A 57 4.39 -0.35 -6.87
CA ILE A 57 3.74 0.07 -5.63
C ILE A 57 3.45 -1.17 -4.77
N SER A 58 3.60 -1.04 -3.45
CA SER A 58 2.98 -1.93 -2.45
C SER A 58 2.11 -1.11 -1.48
N LYS A 59 1.03 -1.68 -0.98
CA LYS A 59 0.10 -1.06 -0.03
C LYS A 59 -0.41 -2.08 0.97
N GLN A 60 -0.35 -1.75 2.26
CA GLN A 60 -0.87 -2.58 3.33
C GLN A 60 -2.31 -2.21 3.69
N PHE A 61 -3.12 -3.24 3.98
CA PHE A 61 -4.51 -3.12 4.38
C PHE A 61 -4.82 -4.01 5.58
N GLN A 62 -5.71 -3.53 6.44
CA GLN A 62 -6.31 -4.26 7.54
C GLN A 62 -7.82 -3.99 7.55
N GLU A 63 -8.64 -5.04 7.54
CA GLU A 63 -10.10 -4.97 7.56
C GLU A 63 -10.64 -4.00 6.49
N GLY A 64 -10.12 -4.10 5.28
CA GLY A 64 -10.51 -3.28 4.14
C GLY A 64 -10.04 -1.83 4.20
N LYS A 65 -9.23 -1.42 5.17
CA LYS A 65 -8.67 -0.07 5.22
C LYS A 65 -7.17 -0.10 5.00
N MET A 66 -6.63 0.91 4.30
CA MET A 66 -5.18 1.13 4.29
C MET A 66 -4.71 1.41 5.72
N GLU A 67 -3.83 0.54 6.19
CA GLU A 67 -3.24 0.53 7.53
C GLU A 67 -1.81 0.03 7.40
N GLY A 68 -0.84 0.82 7.84
CA GLY A 68 0.58 0.53 7.63
C GLY A 68 1.18 1.26 6.43
N GLU A 69 2.16 0.65 5.77
CA GLU A 69 2.98 1.34 4.78
C GLU A 69 2.42 1.25 3.35
N MET A 70 2.61 2.34 2.60
CA MET A 70 2.58 2.36 1.14
C MET A 70 3.96 2.71 0.62
N ILE A 71 4.54 1.83 -0.19
CA ILE A 71 5.86 2.01 -0.80
C ILE A 71 5.71 2.18 -2.30
N ARG A 72 6.37 3.19 -2.87
CA ARG A 72 6.53 3.33 -4.32
C ARG A 72 7.96 3.04 -4.69
N TYR A 73 8.15 2.35 -5.81
CA TYR A 73 9.46 1.97 -6.33
C TYR A 73 9.74 2.71 -7.65
N ASN A 74 11.02 2.88 -7.96
CA ASN A 74 11.49 3.29 -9.29
C ASN A 74 11.60 2.06 -10.21
N LYS A 75 11.69 2.29 -11.54
CA LYS A 75 11.80 1.20 -12.53
C LYS A 75 13.04 0.31 -12.33
N ASN A 76 14.10 0.84 -11.71
CA ASN A 76 15.30 0.10 -11.36
C ASN A 76 15.12 -0.79 -10.12
N GLY A 77 14.06 -0.58 -9.32
CA GLY A 77 13.76 -1.31 -8.08
C GLY A 77 14.09 -0.55 -6.80
N THR A 78 14.69 0.65 -6.87
CA THR A 78 14.96 1.45 -5.66
C THR A 78 13.67 2.05 -5.11
N ILE A 79 13.63 2.27 -3.79
CA ILE A 79 12.49 2.95 -3.16
C ILE A 79 12.46 4.40 -3.62
N LYS A 80 11.29 4.83 -4.09
CA LYS A 80 11.00 6.21 -4.48
C LYS A 80 10.35 6.98 -3.35
N SER A 81 9.43 6.35 -2.61
CA SER A 81 8.80 6.96 -1.44
C SER A 81 8.18 5.92 -0.51
N VAL A 82 8.14 6.21 0.78
CA VAL A 82 7.39 5.46 1.81
C VAL A 82 6.39 6.40 2.47
N MET A 83 5.15 5.96 2.69
CA MET A 83 4.10 6.74 3.36
C MET A 83 3.35 5.86 4.35
N ASN A 84 3.11 6.38 5.55
CA ASN A 84 2.35 5.66 6.59
C ASN A 84 0.87 6.03 6.53
N PHE A 85 0.01 5.02 6.55
CA PHE A 85 -1.44 5.14 6.56
C PHE A 85 -2.01 4.57 7.85
N GLN A 86 -3.05 5.23 8.34
CA GLN A 86 -3.90 4.77 9.42
C GLN A 86 -5.34 5.09 9.06
N GLN A 87 -6.22 4.08 9.04
CA GLN A 87 -7.63 4.21 8.68
C GLN A 87 -7.85 5.00 7.38
N ASN A 88 -7.19 4.60 6.28
CA ASN A 88 -7.24 5.24 4.97
C ASN A 88 -6.63 6.65 4.86
N LYS A 89 -6.04 7.18 5.93
CA LYS A 89 -5.44 8.53 5.94
C LYS A 89 -3.95 8.42 6.14
N ILE A 90 -3.18 9.24 5.43
CA ILE A 90 -1.76 9.38 5.72
C ILE A 90 -1.62 9.92 7.15
N ASN A 91 -0.91 9.19 8.00
CA ASN A 91 -0.68 9.56 9.38
C ASN A 91 0.74 9.13 9.77
N GLY A 92 1.57 10.08 10.16
CA GLY A 92 3.01 9.87 10.35
C GLY A 92 3.83 10.45 9.20
N LYS A 93 4.92 9.78 8.82
CA LYS A 93 5.89 10.31 7.85
C LYS A 93 5.57 9.86 6.42
N ALA A 94 5.84 10.75 5.48
CA ALA A 94 6.03 10.44 4.08
C ALA A 94 7.47 10.83 3.71
N ILE A 95 8.26 9.84 3.29
CA ILE A 95 9.67 10.01 2.93
C ILE A 95 9.77 9.89 1.41
N ILE A 96 10.44 10.86 0.78
CA ILE A 96 10.72 10.86 -0.65
C ILE A 96 12.24 10.75 -0.82
N TYR A 97 12.66 9.77 -1.60
CA TYR A 97 14.06 9.51 -1.89
C TYR A 97 14.48 10.17 -3.20
N ASP A 98 15.71 10.66 -3.25
CA ASP A 98 16.31 11.13 -4.50
C ASP A 98 16.74 9.96 -5.42
N SER A 99 17.36 10.29 -6.56
CA SER A 99 17.87 9.30 -7.52
C SER A 99 18.99 8.40 -6.96
N PHE A 100 19.61 8.79 -5.85
CA PHE A 100 20.67 8.03 -5.17
C PHE A 100 20.14 7.24 -3.97
N GLY A 101 18.85 7.33 -3.65
CA GLY A 101 18.22 6.62 -2.54
C GLY A 101 18.44 7.30 -1.18
N LYS A 102 18.86 8.57 -1.15
CA LYS A 102 18.96 9.34 0.09
C LYS A 102 17.62 10.02 0.39
N ASP A 103 17.22 10.05 1.66
CA ASP A 103 16.06 10.81 2.14
C ASP A 103 16.19 12.26 1.69
N SER A 104 15.41 12.66 0.70
CA SER A 104 15.46 14.00 0.12
C SER A 104 14.44 14.92 0.79
N ILE A 105 13.27 14.38 1.12
CA ILE A 105 12.18 15.14 1.72
C ILE A 105 11.44 14.25 2.72
N ILE A 106 11.25 14.75 3.94
CA ILE A 106 10.39 14.13 4.95
C ILE A 106 9.20 15.06 5.18
N ILE A 107 7.99 14.57 4.95
CA ILE A 107 6.75 15.30 5.20
C ILE A 107 6.00 14.60 6.32
N HIS A 108 5.62 15.34 7.35
CA HIS A 108 4.83 14.82 8.46
C HIS A 108 3.36 15.11 8.23
N TYR A 109 2.52 14.11 8.46
CA TYR A 109 1.08 14.17 8.33
C TYR A 109 0.39 13.79 9.64
N LYS A 110 -0.71 14.47 9.93
CA LYS A 110 -1.67 14.09 10.98
C LYS A 110 -3.06 14.04 10.38
N ASN A 111 -3.71 12.88 10.43
CA ASN A 111 -5.07 12.68 9.92
C ASN A 111 -5.26 13.15 8.47
N GLY A 112 -4.28 12.86 7.60
CA GLY A 112 -4.29 13.23 6.18
C GLY A 112 -3.86 14.67 5.88
N LYS A 113 -3.56 15.49 6.90
CA LYS A 113 -3.11 16.87 6.72
C LYS A 113 -1.62 16.99 6.96
N GLN A 114 -0.90 17.65 6.05
CA GLN A 114 0.50 17.99 6.27
C GLN A 114 0.63 18.90 7.48
N VAL A 115 1.52 18.55 8.41
CA VAL A 115 1.85 19.36 9.60
C VAL A 115 3.24 19.98 9.51
N ASN A 116 4.20 19.30 8.87
CA ASN A 116 5.56 19.79 8.72
C ASN A 116 6.22 19.20 7.47
N LYS A 117 7.27 19.87 6.96
CA LYS A 117 8.12 19.40 5.87
C LYS A 117 9.59 19.74 6.17
N GLU A 118 10.43 18.72 6.08
CA GLU A 118 11.88 18.78 6.17
C GLU A 118 12.48 18.46 4.78
N VAL A 119 13.51 19.20 4.40
CA VAL A 119 14.26 18.99 3.14
C VAL A 119 15.72 18.83 3.53
N ASN A 120 16.35 17.75 3.06
CA ASN A 120 17.73 17.37 3.40
C ASN A 120 18.71 17.66 2.27
#